data_AF-A0A7C9AAR2-F1
#
_entry.id   AF-A0A7C9AAR2-F1
#
_cell.length_a   1.000
_cell.length_b   1.000
_cell.length_c   1.000
_cell.angle_alpha   90.00
_cell.angle_beta   90.00
_cell.angle_gamma   90.00
#
_symmetry.space_group_name_H-M   'P 1'
#
loop_
_entity.id
_entity.type
_entity.pdbx_description
1 polymer ?
#
loop_
_entity_poly.entity_id
_entity_poly.type
_entity_poly.pdbx_seq_one_letter_code
_entity_poly.pdbx_strand_id
1 'polypeptide(L)'
;FETEFAAVCEKMLLIYLECAGTRSSQQKPVFHWILPLPPVKKEELGARTSLALSALRALISLEQTLFKRYISRFFPLVIDLVKSEHSSEEVLSVLKDLFETCIGPIIIES
;
A
#
# COMPACT_ATOMS: atom_id res chain seq x y z
N PHE A 1 -7.98 19.69 -5.33
CA PHE A 1 -7.46 19.26 -4.02
C PHE A 1 -7.58 17.75 -3.84
N GLU A 2 -8.78 17.17 -3.80
CA GLU A 2 -8.97 15.72 -3.57
C GLU A 2 -8.27 14.81 -4.60
N THR A 3 -8.35 15.14 -5.90
CA THR A 3 -7.71 14.35 -6.96
C THR A 3 -6.18 14.37 -6.86
N GLU A 4 -5.63 15.51 -6.47
CA GLU A 4 -4.19 15.71 -6.28
C GLU A 4 -3.71 14.96 -5.04
N PHE A 5 -4.44 15.05 -3.93
CA PHE A 5 -4.21 14.25 -2.73
C PHE A 5 -4.18 12.75 -3.07
N ALA A 6 -5.18 12.27 -3.80
CA ALA A 6 -5.24 10.86 -4.20
C ALA A 6 -4.06 10.47 -5.10
N ALA A 7 -3.63 11.35 -5.99
CA ALA A 7 -2.46 11.12 -6.85
C ALA A 7 -1.14 11.09 -6.07
N VAL A 8 -0.98 11.95 -5.06
CA VAL A 8 0.20 11.95 -4.19
C VAL A 8 0.25 10.67 -3.37
N CYS A 9 -0.86 10.26 -2.75
CA CYS A 9 -0.93 9.02 -1.97
C CYS A 9 -0.62 7.79 -2.85
N GLU A 10 -1.21 7.72 -4.05
CA GLU A 10 -0.93 6.64 -4.99
C GLU A 10 0.56 6.58 -5.35
N LYS A 11 1.16 7.72 -5.69
CA LYS A 11 2.58 7.81 -6.03
C LYS A 11 3.47 7.35 -4.88
N MET A 12 3.14 7.72 -3.65
CA MET A 12 3.86 7.29 -2.45
C MET A 12 3.83 5.76 -2.27
N LEU A 13 2.67 5.14 -2.42
CA LEU A 13 2.52 3.69 -2.32
C LEU A 13 3.25 2.96 -3.45
N LEU A 14 3.19 3.49 -4.67
CA LEU A 14 3.92 2.94 -5.83
C LEU A 14 5.44 2.98 -5.63
N ILE A 15 5.97 4.08 -5.08
CA ILE A 15 7.41 4.20 -4.75
C ILE A 15 7.81 3.12 -3.76
N TYR A 16 7.00 2.88 -2.72
CA TYR A 16 7.28 1.83 -1.73
C TYR A 16 7.26 0.43 -2.36
N LEU A 17 6.21 0.11 -3.13
CA LEU A 17 6.06 -1.18 -3.81
C LEU A 17 7.20 -1.50 -4.78
N GLU A 18 7.71 -0.48 -5.48
CA GLU A 18 8.88 -0.63 -6.35
C GLU A 18 10.14 -1.02 -5.58
N CYS A 19 10.31 -0.53 -4.34
CA CYS A 19 11.41 -0.93 -3.47
C CYS A 19 11.24 -2.34 -2.94
N ALA A 20 9.99 -2.68 -2.60
CA ALA A 20 9.61 -3.99 -2.08
C ALA A 20 9.61 -5.09 -3.17
N GLY A 21 9.89 -4.74 -4.44
CA GLY A 21 9.98 -5.71 -5.53
C GLY A 21 8.62 -6.19 -6.05
N THR A 22 7.53 -5.57 -5.60
CA THR A 22 6.14 -5.95 -5.88
C THR A 22 5.56 -5.05 -6.97
N ARG A 23 5.71 -5.43 -8.24
CA ARG A 23 4.91 -4.87 -9.34
C ARG A 23 4.15 -5.98 -10.06
N SER A 24 2.82 -5.90 -10.02
CA SER A 24 1.87 -6.83 -10.66
C SER A 24 1.95 -6.88 -12.21
N SER A 25 2.65 -5.96 -12.87
CA SER A 25 2.68 -5.86 -14.34
C SER A 25 3.55 -6.90 -15.08
N GLN A 26 4.25 -7.79 -14.40
CA GLN A 26 4.94 -8.90 -15.06
C GLN A 26 4.68 -10.18 -14.29
N GLN A 27 3.85 -11.06 -14.88
CA GLN A 27 3.80 -12.48 -14.56
C GLN A 27 5.18 -13.11 -14.81
N LYS A 28 6.15 -12.82 -13.95
CA LYS A 28 7.36 -13.62 -13.86
C LYS A 28 7.00 -14.87 -13.08
N PRO A 29 7.49 -16.05 -13.50
CA PRO A 29 7.20 -17.30 -12.80
C PRO A 29 7.55 -17.12 -11.33
N VAL A 30 6.55 -17.37 -10.47
CA VAL A 30 6.66 -17.24 -9.02
C VAL A 30 7.58 -18.36 -8.54
N PHE A 31 8.88 -18.11 -8.56
CA PHE A 31 9.81 -18.88 -7.75
C PHE A 31 9.59 -18.41 -6.32
N HIS A 32 9.03 -19.29 -5.47
CA HIS A 32 8.84 -19.07 -4.02
C HIS A 32 10.16 -19.01 -3.23
N TRP A 33 11.26 -18.63 -3.89
CA TRP A 33 12.52 -18.45 -3.22
C TRP A 33 12.49 -17.08 -2.56
N ILE A 34 12.48 -17.08 -1.23
CA ILE A 34 12.72 -15.91 -0.38
C ILE A 34 14.14 -15.44 -0.69
N LEU A 35 14.30 -14.61 -1.72
CA LEU A 35 15.57 -14.01 -2.04
C LEU A 35 15.76 -12.85 -1.07
N PRO A 36 16.79 -12.87 -0.22
CA PRO A 36 17.03 -11.75 0.67
C PRO A 36 17.24 -10.49 -0.16
N LEU A 37 16.50 -9.42 0.15
CA LEU A 37 16.74 -8.11 -0.45
C LEU A 37 18.23 -7.74 -0.29
N PRO A 38 18.89 -7.27 -1.35
CA PRO A 38 20.22 -6.69 -1.24
C PRO A 38 20.26 -5.62 -0.14
N PRO A 39 21.35 -5.47 0.63
CA PRO A 39 21.42 -4.54 1.76
C PRO A 39 21.00 -3.12 1.40
N VAL A 40 21.44 -2.62 0.24
CA VAL A 40 21.07 -1.29 -0.28
C VAL A 40 19.57 -1.14 -0.49
N LYS A 41 18.88 -2.19 -0.93
CA LYS A 41 17.42 -2.19 -1.11
C LYS A 41 16.68 -2.29 0.21
N LYS A 42 17.22 -2.99 1.20
CA LYS A 42 16.64 -3.02 2.56
C LYS A 42 16.70 -1.65 3.22
N GLU A 43 17.83 -0.96 3.10
CA GLU A 43 18.01 0.40 3.62
C GLU A 43 17.08 1.40 2.93
N GLU A 44 17.01 1.34 1.59
CA GLU A 44 16.12 2.16 0.78
C GLU A 44 14.63 1.92 1.12
N LEU A 45 14.24 0.65 1.29
CA LEU A 45 12.89 0.27 1.70
C LEU A 45 12.57 0.78 3.12
N GLY A 46 13.50 0.62 4.06
CA GLY A 46 13.36 1.12 5.43
C GLY A 46 13.18 2.64 5.48
N ALA A 47 13.95 3.39 4.71
CA ALA A 47 13.79 4.84 4.58
C ALA A 47 12.40 5.22 4.01
N ARG A 48 11.88 4.42 3.09
CA ARG A 48 10.59 4.64 2.40
C ARG A 48 9.38 4.08 3.13
N THR A 49 9.56 3.28 4.18
CA THR A 49 8.46 2.83 5.06
C THR A 49 7.67 4.02 5.61
N SER A 50 8.36 5.08 6.04
CA SER A 50 7.72 6.31 6.52
C SER A 50 6.75 6.92 5.49
N LEU A 51 7.09 6.81 4.20
CA LEU A 51 6.29 7.34 3.09
C LEU A 51 4.98 6.55 2.90
N ALA A 52 5.08 5.22 2.89
CA ALA A 52 3.93 4.33 2.80
C ALA A 52 2.99 4.51 3.99
N LEU A 53 3.55 4.55 5.20
CA LEU A 53 2.76 4.79 6.42
C LEU A 53 2.04 6.14 6.39
N SER A 54 2.70 7.18 5.89
CA SER A 54 2.09 8.51 5.77
C SER A 54 0.92 8.50 4.79
N ALA A 55 1.09 7.88 3.62
CA ALA A 55 0.03 7.74 2.64
C ALA A 55 -1.16 6.91 3.17
N LEU A 56 -0.90 5.77 3.80
CA LEU A 56 -1.96 4.92 4.35
C LEU A 56 -2.72 5.61 5.48
N ARG A 57 -2.02 6.29 6.41
CA ARG A 57 -2.69 7.06 7.47
C ARG A 57 -3.50 8.23 6.92
N ALA A 58 -3.01 8.89 5.88
CA ALA A 58 -3.75 9.94 5.21
C ALA A 58 -5.04 9.38 4.56
N LEU A 59 -4.98 8.20 3.95
CA LEU A 59 -6.15 7.51 3.42
C LEU A 59 -7.16 7.13 4.53
N ILE A 60 -6.69 6.63 5.68
CA ILE A 60 -7.54 6.31 6.84
C ILE A 60 -8.24 7.57 7.37
N SER A 61 -7.56 8.72 7.33
CA SER A 61 -8.11 9.99 7.79
C SER A 61 -9.13 10.64 6.84
N LEU A 62 -9.34 10.09 5.64
CA LEU A 62 -10.34 10.59 4.71
C LEU A 62 -11.76 10.31 5.22
N GLU A 63 -12.68 11.21 4.92
CA GLU A 63 -14.11 10.93 5.08
C GLU A 63 -14.53 9.72 4.23
N GLN A 64 -15.40 8.89 4.80
CA GLN A 64 -15.81 7.61 4.21
C GLN A 64 -16.36 7.74 2.77
N THR A 65 -17.13 8.81 2.51
CA THR A 65 -17.69 9.12 1.20
C THR A 65 -16.60 9.44 0.17
N LEU A 66 -15.56 10.16 0.58
CA LEU A 66 -14.40 10.47 -0.25
C LEU A 66 -13.55 9.23 -0.49
N PHE A 67 -13.29 8.43 0.53
CA PHE A 67 -12.54 7.19 0.40
C PHE A 67 -13.22 6.22 -0.60
N LYS A 68 -14.54 6.06 -0.50
CA LYS A 68 -15.34 5.24 -1.42
C LYS A 68 -15.19 5.65 -2.88
N ARG A 69 -15.00 6.94 -3.17
CA ARG A 69 -14.75 7.45 -4.54
C ARG A 69 -13.42 6.99 -5.12
N TYR A 70 -12.41 6.79 -4.29
CA TYR A 70 -11.05 6.43 -4.73
C TYR A 70 -10.68 4.97 -4.45
N ILE A 71 -11.55 4.18 -3.81
CA ILE A 71 -11.23 2.80 -3.42
C ILE A 71 -10.79 1.93 -4.61
N SER A 72 -11.39 2.07 -5.79
CA SER A 72 -11.01 1.30 -6.98
C SER A 72 -9.57 1.57 -7.45
N ARG A 73 -9.04 2.77 -7.17
CA ARG A 73 -7.66 3.16 -7.46
C ARG A 73 -6.68 2.60 -6.43
N PHE A 74 -7.05 2.65 -5.14
CA PHE A 74 -6.16 2.27 -4.05
C PHE A 74 -6.17 0.78 -3.73
N PHE A 75 -7.31 0.11 -3.93
CA PHE A 75 -7.47 -1.29 -3.55
C PHE A 75 -6.42 -2.22 -4.18
N PRO A 76 -6.08 -2.12 -5.48
CA PRO A 76 -4.99 -2.93 -6.05
C PRO A 76 -3.65 -2.73 -5.34
N LEU A 77 -3.31 -1.49 -4.97
CA LEU A 77 -2.06 -1.15 -4.28
C LEU A 77 -2.03 -1.72 -2.87
N VAL A 78 -3.16 -1.61 -2.16
CA VAL A 78 -3.35 -2.20 -0.82
C VAL A 78 -3.15 -3.72 -0.89
N ILE A 79 -3.72 -4.38 -1.90
CA ILE A 79 -3.55 -5.82 -2.10
C ILE A 79 -2.10 -6.18 -2.44
N ASP A 80 -1.41 -5.40 -3.27
CA ASP A 80 0.00 -5.62 -3.57
C ASP A 80 0.89 -5.44 -2.33
N LEU A 81 0.55 -4.51 -1.42
CA LEU A 81 1.26 -4.34 -0.14
C LEU A 81 1.03 -5.52 0.81
N VAL A 82 -0.17 -6.10 0.86
CA VAL A 82 -0.46 -7.31 1.66
C VAL A 82 0.30 -8.53 1.10
N LYS A 83 0.39 -8.64 -0.22
CA LYS A 83 1.10 -9.74 -0.90
C LYS A 83 2.61 -9.59 -0.90
N SER A 84 3.12 -8.41 -0.59
CA SER A 84 4.55 -8.10 -0.60
C SER A 84 5.27 -8.80 0.54
N GLU A 85 6.25 -9.63 0.19
CA GLU A 85 7.10 -10.36 1.14
C GLU A 85 7.94 -9.42 2.02
N HIS A 86 8.21 -8.20 1.55
CA HIS A 86 9.08 -7.24 2.23
C HIS A 86 8.33 -6.10 2.90
N SER A 87 6.99 -6.19 2.99
CA SER A 87 6.22 -5.23 3.78
C SER A 87 6.63 -5.27 5.24
N SER A 88 6.83 -4.10 5.84
CA SER A 88 7.19 -4.02 7.26
C SER A 88 5.99 -4.32 8.15
N GLU A 89 6.25 -4.72 9.40
CA GLU A 89 5.19 -5.00 10.39
C GLU A 89 4.32 -3.76 10.62
N GLU A 90 4.92 -2.57 10.66
CA GLU A 90 4.18 -1.32 10.80
C GLU A 90 3.25 -1.07 9.61
N VAL A 91 3.69 -1.40 8.39
CA VAL A 91 2.84 -1.27 7.19
C VAL A 91 1.68 -2.24 7.26
N LEU A 92 1.92 -3.50 7.63
CA LEU A 92 0.86 -4.50 7.81
C LEU A 92 -0.15 -4.11 8.89
N SER A 93 0.33 -3.52 10.00
CA SER A 93 -0.51 -3.00 11.08
C SER A 93 -1.44 -1.87 10.59
N VAL A 94 -0.90 -0.88 9.87
CA VAL A 94 -1.74 0.21 9.32
C VAL A 94 -2.67 -0.30 8.21
N LEU A 95 -2.27 -1.32 7.44
CA LEU A 95 -3.16 -1.95 6.47
C LEU A 95 -4.35 -2.62 7.16
N LYS A 96 -4.12 -3.31 8.28
CA LYS A 96 -5.20 -3.86 9.09
C LYS A 96 -6.19 -2.77 9.50
N ASP A 97 -5.69 -1.65 10.03
CA ASP A 97 -6.55 -0.51 10.41
C ASP A 97 -7.34 0.02 9.21
N LEU A 98 -6.72 0.15 8.03
CA LEU A 98 -7.38 0.57 6.79
C LEU A 98 -8.50 -0.39 6.37
N PHE A 99 -8.26 -1.70 6.49
CA PHE A 99 -9.28 -2.70 6.19
C PHE A 99 -10.45 -2.63 7.16
N GLU A 100 -10.18 -2.52 8.46
CA GLU A 100 -11.22 -2.50 9.50
C GLU A 100 -12.05 -1.20 9.47
N THR A 101 -11.40 -0.05 9.28
CA THR A 101 -12.03 1.27 9.46
C THR A 101 -12.55 1.90 8.18
N CYS A 102 -11.97 1.58 7.01
CA CYS A 102 -12.35 2.21 5.75
C CYS A 102 -12.99 1.22 4.76
N ILE A 103 -12.33 0.10 4.48
CA ILE A 103 -12.80 -0.85 3.46
C ILE A 103 -13.98 -1.67 3.98
N GLY A 104 -13.89 -2.18 5.22
CA GLY A 104 -14.92 -3.00 5.86
C GLY A 104 -16.30 -2.35 5.83
N PRO A 105 -16.46 -1.09 6.30
CA PRO A 105 -17.76 -0.42 6.26
C PRO A 105 -18.33 -0.25 4.84
N ILE A 106 -17.48 -0.02 3.82
CA ILE A 106 -17.96 0.06 2.42
C ILE A 106 -18.61 -1.25 2.00
N ILE A 107 -17.99 -2.39 2.33
CA ILE A 107 -18.49 -3.71 1.94
C ILE A 107 -19.79 -4.05 2.67
N ILE A 108 -19.89 -3.70 3.96
CA ILE A 108 -21.05 -4.01 4.79
C ILE A 108 -22.27 -3.14 4.43
N GLU A 109 -22.04 -1.89 4.02
CA GLU A 109 -23.07 -0.93 3.60
C GLU A 109 -23.43 -1.02 2.10
N SER A 110 -22.90 -2.02 1.37
CA SER A 110 -23.14 -2.24 -0.07
C SER A 110 -24.41 -3.01 -0.37
#